data_AF-A0A9W7TIV1-F1
#
_entry.id   AF-A0A9W7TIV1-F1
#
_cell.length_a   1.000
_cell.length_b   1.000
_cell.length_c   1.000
_cell.angle_alpha   90.00
_cell.angle_beta   90.00
_cell.angle_gamma   90.00
#
_symmetry.space_group_name_H-M   'P 1'
#
loop_
_entity.id
_entity.type
_entity.pdbx_description
1 polymer ?
#
loop_
_entity_poly.entity_id
_entity_poly.type
_entity_poly.pdbx_seq_one_letter_code
_entity_poly.pdbx_strand_id
1 'polypeptide(L)'
;MGGGALWSSVVDRRVSHRFHSQVYKKYFNGLKSALIEIKGLSETLNTAPGLKVLPMPPKKLPQGAKPSQLQATRNVVMAEQATVSGTEEATRTIEHSLSTLNGRFDKLEATLQAIQATQLALNFSVPPVIDRAHRVPQPKPPEGGKSRALIARVHFFQDKERILRLRQGRQLEYRGCRVLVFPDYTAEVIEQRQSFSEVMRSLRELKVGHALRFPARLSITHNGITKIFTSQTEAKLYVSKELRQDGGTGQD
;
A
#
# COMPACT_ATOMS: atom_id res chain seq x y z
N MET A 1 29.64 -20.89 37.80
CA MET A 1 28.84 -19.99 38.66
C MET A 1 28.35 -18.87 37.75
N GLY A 2 27.19 -19.02 37.11
CA GLY A 2 25.85 -18.75 37.66
C GLY A 2 25.37 -17.47 36.95
N GLY A 3 24.24 -17.37 36.28
CA GLY A 3 22.97 -18.09 36.39
C GLY A 3 21.85 -17.05 36.57
N GLY A 4 20.81 -17.09 35.73
CA GLY A 4 19.59 -16.26 35.79
C GLY A 4 19.35 -15.49 34.48
N ALA A 5 18.49 -15.88 33.51
CA ALA A 5 17.07 -16.29 33.56
C ALA A 5 16.16 -15.21 34.18
N LEU A 6 14.95 -14.87 33.72
CA LEU A 6 14.11 -15.07 32.53
C LEU A 6 12.82 -14.26 32.88
N TRP A 7 12.33 -13.37 32.00
CA TRP A 7 10.91 -12.92 31.85
C TRP A 7 10.35 -12.05 33.01
N SER A 8 9.43 -11.09 32.85
CA SER A 8 8.24 -10.99 32.01
C SER A 8 7.79 -9.52 31.90
N SER A 9 7.44 -9.06 30.71
CA SER A 9 6.23 -8.23 30.55
C SER A 9 5.61 -8.54 29.20
N VAL A 10 4.79 -9.58 29.21
CA VAL A 10 3.71 -9.78 28.25
C VAL A 10 2.77 -8.59 28.37
N VAL A 11 2.82 -7.67 27.40
CA VAL A 11 1.66 -6.83 27.08
C VAL A 11 1.11 -7.36 25.78
N ASP A 12 0.02 -8.09 25.93
CA ASP A 12 -0.80 -8.66 24.87
C ASP A 12 -1.19 -7.56 23.85
N ARG A 13 -0.48 -7.53 22.72
CA ARG A 13 -0.73 -6.59 21.59
C ARG A 13 -1.90 -7.04 20.70
N ARG A 14 -2.81 -7.88 21.21
CA ARG A 14 -3.97 -8.37 20.45
C ARG A 14 -5.26 -7.56 20.66
N VAL A 15 -5.25 -6.55 21.55
CA VAL A 15 -6.45 -5.71 21.85
C VAL A 15 -6.34 -4.25 21.33
N SER A 16 -5.14 -3.76 21.00
CA SER A 16 -4.96 -2.32 20.71
C SER A 16 -5.55 -1.86 19.36
N HIS A 17 -5.54 -2.72 18.34
CA HIS A 17 -5.93 -2.31 16.97
C HIS A 17 -7.45 -2.27 16.71
N ARG A 18 -8.26 -2.97 17.53
CA ARG A 18 -9.74 -2.88 17.47
C ARG A 18 -10.29 -1.76 18.34
N PHE A 19 -9.65 -1.42 19.45
CA PHE A 19 -10.10 -0.33 20.32
C PHE A 19 -9.79 1.06 19.77
N HIS A 20 -8.61 1.27 19.16
CA HIS A 20 -8.26 2.58 18.59
C HIS A 20 -9.12 2.97 17.38
N SER A 21 -9.56 2.03 16.55
CA SER A 21 -10.42 2.35 15.38
C SER A 21 -11.82 2.78 15.79
N GLN A 22 -12.41 2.15 16.81
CA GLN A 22 -13.77 2.47 17.26
C GLN A 22 -13.84 3.78 18.04
N VAL A 23 -12.82 4.05 18.86
CA VAL A 23 -12.72 5.31 19.60
C VAL A 23 -12.57 6.48 18.61
N TYR A 24 -11.64 6.40 17.66
CA TYR A 24 -11.47 7.45 16.64
C TYR A 24 -12.69 7.62 15.74
N LYS A 25 -13.37 6.54 15.35
CA LYS A 25 -14.63 6.63 14.58
C LYS A 25 -15.74 7.31 15.38
N LYS A 26 -15.88 7.01 16.68
CA LYS A 26 -16.88 7.65 17.55
C LYS A 26 -16.62 9.15 17.72
N TYR A 27 -15.37 9.55 17.98
CA TYR A 27 -14.99 10.95 18.07
C TYR A 27 -15.16 11.71 16.74
N PHE A 28 -14.82 11.09 15.61
CA PHE A 28 -14.94 11.70 14.30
C PHE A 28 -16.40 11.83 13.83
N ASN A 29 -17.25 10.85 14.15
CA ASN A 29 -18.69 10.93 13.87
C ASN A 29 -19.37 11.98 14.75
N GLY A 30 -18.91 12.17 15.99
CA GLY A 30 -19.34 13.28 16.85
C GLY A 30 -18.95 14.65 16.27
N LEU A 31 -17.71 14.79 15.80
CA LEU A 31 -17.24 16.01 15.13
C LEU A 31 -17.98 16.30 13.82
N LYS A 32 -18.28 15.27 13.02
CA LYS A 32 -19.10 15.42 11.81
C LYS A 32 -20.53 15.85 12.13
N SER A 33 -21.15 15.30 13.18
CA SER A 33 -22.49 15.69 13.60
C SER A 33 -22.53 17.13 14.13
N ALA A 34 -21.55 17.52 14.96
CA ALA A 34 -21.43 18.89 15.44
C ALA A 34 -21.19 19.90 14.28
N LEU A 35 -20.42 19.51 13.26
CA LEU A 35 -20.22 20.36 12.07
C LEU A 35 -21.50 20.53 11.25
N ILE A 36 -22.34 19.49 11.16
CA ILE A 36 -23.66 19.55 10.51
C ILE A 36 -24.62 20.43 11.32
N GLU A 37 -24.61 20.31 12.65
CA GLU A 37 -25.39 21.21 13.53
C GLU A 37 -24.96 22.66 13.41
N ILE A 38 -23.65 22.94 13.38
CA ILE A 38 -23.13 24.31 13.20
C ILE A 38 -23.52 24.88 11.83
N LYS A 39 -23.45 24.08 10.77
CA LYS A 39 -23.93 24.49 9.44
C LYS A 39 -25.45 24.70 9.38
N GLY A 40 -26.23 23.84 10.03
CA GLY A 40 -27.69 24.00 10.14
C GLY A 40 -28.08 25.22 10.98
N LEU A 41 -27.34 25.53 12.04
CA LEU A 41 -27.52 26.74 12.85
C LEU A 41 -27.16 28.01 12.05
N SER A 42 -26.15 27.96 11.18
CA SER A 42 -25.84 29.09 10.30
C SER A 42 -26.89 29.28 9.20
N GLU A 43 -27.42 28.19 8.63
CA GLU A 43 -28.49 28.24 7.62
C GLU A 43 -29.83 28.70 8.21
N THR A 44 -30.17 28.33 9.46
CA THR A 44 -31.38 28.80 10.15
C THR A 44 -31.28 30.27 10.57
N LEU A 45 -30.10 30.75 10.99
CA LEU A 45 -29.85 32.18 11.20
C LEU A 45 -30.01 32.99 9.90
N ASN A 46 -29.62 32.41 8.76
CA ASN A 46 -29.72 33.05 7.45
C ASN A 46 -31.11 32.93 6.80
N THR A 47 -31.96 32.01 7.27
CA THR A 47 -33.29 31.71 6.68
C THR A 47 -34.46 32.09 7.60
N ALA A 48 -34.22 32.51 8.85
CA ALA A 48 -35.27 32.93 9.78
C ALA A 48 -36.09 34.11 9.21
N PRO A 49 -37.40 33.95 8.94
CA PRO A 49 -38.24 35.05 8.47
C PRO A 49 -38.61 35.93 9.66
N GLY A 50 -37.70 36.83 10.05
CA GLY A 50 -37.90 37.65 11.24
C GLY A 50 -36.93 38.82 11.45
N LEU A 51 -35.88 38.94 10.64
CA LEU A 51 -35.09 40.17 10.54
C LEU A 51 -35.18 40.77 9.13
N LYS A 52 -36.42 40.96 8.65
CA LYS A 52 -36.63 42.11 7.77
C LYS A 52 -36.45 43.33 8.67
N VAL A 53 -35.42 44.12 8.41
CA VAL A 53 -35.32 45.49 8.93
C VAL A 53 -36.62 46.18 8.50
N LEU A 54 -37.63 46.20 9.37
CA LEU A 54 -38.78 47.08 9.20
C LEU A 54 -38.17 48.48 9.11
N PRO A 55 -38.49 49.28 8.08
CA PRO A 55 -38.06 50.67 8.07
C PRO A 55 -38.71 51.31 9.30
N MET A 56 -37.93 51.49 10.36
CA MET A 56 -38.38 52.26 11.50
C MET A 56 -38.70 53.65 10.96
N PRO A 57 -39.84 54.26 11.32
CA PRO A 57 -40.06 55.66 10.99
C PRO A 57 -38.86 56.44 11.53
N PRO A 58 -38.33 57.42 10.77
CA PRO A 58 -37.12 58.12 11.19
C PRO A 58 -37.38 58.73 12.56
N LYS A 59 -36.81 58.12 13.61
CA LYS A 59 -36.77 58.76 14.92
C LYS A 59 -36.02 60.05 14.69
N LYS A 60 -36.68 61.18 14.92
CA LYS A 60 -36.05 62.50 14.89
C LYS A 60 -34.73 62.37 15.67
N LEU A 61 -33.61 62.60 14.99
CA LEU A 61 -32.31 62.63 15.64
C LEU A 61 -32.42 63.56 16.85
N PRO A 62 -31.96 63.15 18.05
CA PRO A 62 -31.89 64.07 19.17
C PRO A 62 -31.01 65.24 18.74
N GLN A 63 -31.63 66.40 18.55
CA GLN A 63 -30.96 67.64 18.17
C GLN A 63 -30.17 68.12 19.41
N GLY A 64 -28.97 67.55 19.58
CA GLY A 64 -28.12 67.82 20.73
C GLY A 64 -26.85 66.98 20.84
N ALA A 65 -26.53 66.10 19.90
CA ALA A 65 -25.26 65.37 19.92
C ALA A 65 -24.12 66.27 19.40
N LYS A 66 -23.16 66.59 20.27
CA LYS A 66 -21.96 67.37 19.89
C LYS A 66 -21.18 66.60 18.79
N PRO A 67 -20.57 67.28 17.81
CA PRO A 67 -19.87 66.66 16.66
C PRO A 67 -18.83 65.60 17.05
N SER A 68 -18.21 65.78 18.22
CA SER A 68 -17.25 64.84 18.81
C SER A 68 -17.83 63.46 19.10
N GLN A 69 -19.12 63.37 19.49
CA GLN A 69 -19.76 62.09 19.81
C GLN A 69 -20.15 61.29 18.56
N LEU A 70 -20.52 61.97 17.47
CA LEU A 70 -20.82 61.32 16.18
C LEU A 70 -19.55 60.75 15.52
N GLN A 71 -18.42 61.46 15.62
CA GLN A 71 -17.12 60.94 15.19
C GLN A 71 -16.67 59.76 16.04
N ALA A 72 -16.88 59.80 17.36
CA ALA A 72 -16.56 58.67 18.24
C ALA A 72 -17.37 57.41 17.87
N THR A 73 -18.68 57.53 17.66
CA THR A 73 -19.51 56.40 17.22
C THR A 73 -19.11 55.86 15.84
N ARG A 74 -18.70 56.74 14.91
CA ARG A 74 -18.22 56.32 13.60
C ARG A 74 -16.91 55.53 13.69
N ASN A 75 -15.98 55.97 14.54
CA ASN A 75 -14.72 55.28 14.74
C ASN A 75 -14.91 53.90 15.38
N VAL A 76 -15.85 53.76 16.32
CA VAL A 76 -16.21 52.46 16.92
C VAL A 76 -16.79 51.52 15.87
N VAL A 77 -17.72 51.98 15.03
CA VAL A 77 -18.32 51.17 13.96
C VAL A 77 -17.28 50.74 12.91
N MET A 78 -16.36 51.63 12.53
CA MET A 78 -15.27 51.28 11.61
C MET A 78 -14.29 50.27 12.23
N ALA A 79 -14.03 50.38 13.54
CA ALA A 79 -13.20 49.41 14.26
C ALA A 79 -13.89 48.05 14.36
N GLU A 80 -15.19 48.01 14.68
CA GLU A 80 -15.97 46.77 14.69
C GLU A 80 -16.02 46.12 13.29
N GLN A 81 -16.23 46.91 12.23
CA GLN A 81 -16.21 46.41 10.85
C GLN A 81 -14.85 45.82 10.45
N ALA A 82 -13.75 46.46 10.87
CA ALA A 82 -12.40 45.94 10.65
C ALA A 82 -12.12 44.64 11.42
N THR A 83 -12.70 44.49 12.63
CA THR A 83 -12.60 43.22 13.37
C THR A 83 -13.42 42.11 12.72
N VAL A 84 -14.63 42.40 12.23
CA VAL A 84 -15.50 41.43 11.54
C VAL A 84 -14.83 40.94 10.26
N SER A 85 -14.26 41.82 9.43
CA SER A 85 -13.53 41.41 8.22
C SER A 85 -12.32 40.53 8.53
N GLY A 86 -11.58 40.83 9.61
CA GLY A 86 -10.47 39.99 10.07
C GLY A 86 -10.93 38.59 10.51
N THR A 87 -12.11 38.48 11.14
CA THR A 87 -12.67 37.17 11.49
C THR A 87 -13.11 36.37 10.27
N GLU A 88 -13.67 37.01 9.24
CA GLU A 88 -14.06 36.36 7.99
C GLU A 88 -12.85 35.79 7.23
N GLU A 89 -11.75 36.54 7.18
CA GLU A 89 -10.50 36.08 6.56
C GLU A 89 -9.89 34.86 7.30
N ALA A 90 -9.96 34.86 8.64
CA ALA A 90 -9.55 33.72 9.44
C ALA A 90 -10.42 32.48 9.15
N THR A 91 -11.74 32.64 9.05
CA THR A 91 -12.66 31.52 8.71
C THR A 91 -12.37 30.93 7.33
N ARG A 92 -12.12 31.75 6.31
CA ARG A 92 -11.75 31.28 4.96
C ARG A 92 -10.45 30.48 4.95
N THR A 93 -9.47 30.90 5.75
CA THR A 93 -8.19 30.21 5.88
C THR A 93 -8.36 28.83 6.54
N ILE A 94 -9.24 28.73 7.54
CA ILE A 94 -9.59 27.47 8.18
C ILE A 94 -10.31 26.54 7.19
N GLU A 95 -11.29 27.05 6.43
CA GLU A 95 -12.01 26.26 5.42
C GLU A 95 -11.10 25.72 4.32
N HIS A 96 -10.17 26.54 3.81
CA HIS A 96 -9.17 26.09 2.84
C HIS A 96 -8.26 24.99 3.41
N SER A 97 -7.87 25.12 4.69
CA SER A 97 -7.06 24.13 5.39
C SER A 97 -7.82 22.81 5.60
N LEU A 98 -9.11 22.87 5.93
CA LEU A 98 -9.99 21.70 6.04
C LEU A 98 -10.19 21.00 4.69
N SER A 99 -10.38 21.76 3.60
CA SER A 99 -10.44 21.23 2.23
C SER A 99 -9.15 20.47 1.85
N THR A 100 -8.00 21.08 2.12
CA THR A 100 -6.68 20.48 1.84
C THR A 100 -6.46 19.20 2.64
N LEU A 101 -6.90 19.18 3.91
CA LEU A 101 -6.82 17.99 4.75
C LEU A 101 -7.74 16.88 4.25
N ASN A 102 -8.98 17.20 3.88
CA ASN A 102 -9.92 16.21 3.32
C ASN A 102 -9.37 15.55 2.05
N GLY A 103 -8.78 16.31 1.13
CA GLY A 103 -8.15 15.73 -0.07
C GLY A 103 -6.92 14.85 0.23
N ARG A 104 -6.24 15.05 1.37
CA ARG A 104 -5.18 14.14 1.86
C ARG A 104 -5.78 12.87 2.47
N PHE A 105 -6.91 12.97 3.15
CA PHE A 105 -7.64 11.83 3.69
C PHE A 105 -8.21 10.94 2.60
N ASP A 106 -8.80 11.49 1.53
CA ASP A 106 -9.33 10.70 0.40
C ASP A 106 -8.20 9.90 -0.29
N LYS A 107 -7.01 10.51 -0.44
CA LYS A 107 -5.82 9.82 -0.95
C LYS A 107 -5.36 8.71 -0.02
N LEU A 108 -5.45 8.91 1.30
CA LEU A 108 -5.09 7.90 2.30
C LEU A 108 -6.11 6.74 2.31
N GLU A 109 -7.39 7.03 2.13
CA GLU A 109 -8.44 6.01 2.04
C GLU A 109 -8.27 5.16 0.78
N ALA A 110 -7.99 5.80 -0.36
CA ALA A 110 -7.70 5.11 -1.62
C ALA A 110 -6.47 4.20 -1.52
N THR A 111 -5.39 4.63 -0.83
CA THR A 111 -4.21 3.78 -0.64
C THR A 111 -4.47 2.62 0.32
N LEU A 112 -5.26 2.83 1.38
CA LEU A 112 -5.66 1.77 2.31
C LEU A 112 -6.52 0.71 1.61
N GLN A 113 -7.50 1.13 0.80
CA GLN A 113 -8.31 0.22 0.00
C GLN A 113 -7.48 -0.55 -1.03
N ALA A 114 -6.53 0.12 -1.69
CA ALA A 114 -5.62 -0.53 -2.63
C ALA A 114 -4.76 -1.60 -1.94
N ILE A 115 -4.14 -1.29 -0.79
CA ILE A 115 -3.35 -2.25 -0.01
C ILE A 115 -4.21 -3.46 0.39
N GLN A 116 -5.44 -3.22 0.84
CA GLN A 116 -6.37 -4.27 1.27
C GLN A 116 -6.80 -5.17 0.09
N ALA A 117 -6.98 -4.61 -1.11
CA ALA A 117 -7.30 -5.37 -2.32
C ALA A 117 -6.11 -6.23 -2.81
N THR A 118 -4.89 -5.69 -2.83
CA THR A 118 -3.68 -6.48 -3.19
C THR A 118 -3.39 -7.59 -2.17
N GLN A 119 -3.74 -7.35 -0.91
CA GLN A 119 -3.58 -8.29 0.19
C GLN A 119 -4.55 -9.49 0.07
N LEU A 120 -5.79 -9.23 -0.36
CA LEU A 120 -6.79 -10.28 -0.66
C LEU A 120 -6.37 -11.16 -1.83
N ALA A 121 -5.80 -10.55 -2.88
CA ALA A 121 -5.30 -11.29 -4.03
C ALA A 121 -4.14 -12.23 -3.66
N LEU A 122 -3.33 -11.91 -2.64
CA LEU A 122 -2.12 -12.68 -2.32
C LEU A 122 -2.28 -13.67 -1.14
N ASN A 123 -3.48 -13.82 -0.56
CA ASN A 123 -3.74 -14.64 0.66
C ASN A 123 -2.80 -14.30 1.83
N PHE A 124 -2.32 -13.06 1.92
CA PHE A 124 -1.57 -12.61 3.09
C PHE A 124 -2.53 -11.97 4.07
N SER A 125 -2.63 -12.51 5.30
CA SER A 125 -3.45 -11.88 6.37
C SER A 125 -2.87 -10.53 6.80
N VAL A 126 -1.55 -10.34 6.65
CA VAL A 126 -0.79 -9.11 6.92
C VAL A 126 0.22 -8.92 5.79
N PRO A 127 0.49 -7.69 5.29
CA PRO A 127 1.49 -7.46 4.26
C PRO A 127 2.87 -7.99 4.68
N PRO A 128 3.64 -8.61 3.76
CA PRO A 128 4.96 -9.12 4.10
C PRO A 128 5.91 -7.98 4.51
N VAL A 129 6.66 -8.18 5.60
CA VAL A 129 7.62 -7.21 6.09
C VAL A 129 8.88 -7.26 5.23
N ILE A 130 9.30 -6.11 4.70
CA ILE A 130 10.48 -5.97 3.84
C ILE A 130 11.57 -5.23 4.62
N ASP A 131 12.73 -5.86 4.78
CA ASP A 131 13.89 -5.24 5.43
C ASP A 131 14.51 -4.15 4.56
N ARG A 132 14.68 -4.47 3.27
CA ARG A 132 15.37 -3.61 2.29
C ARG A 132 14.83 -3.88 0.90
N ALA A 133 14.57 -2.83 0.15
CA ALA A 133 14.26 -2.91 -1.28
C ALA A 133 15.06 -1.84 -2.02
N HIS A 134 15.70 -2.24 -3.12
CA HIS A 134 16.45 -1.33 -3.97
C HIS A 134 16.50 -1.85 -5.41
N ARG A 135 16.88 -0.99 -6.36
CA ARG A 135 17.11 -1.42 -7.75
C ARG A 135 18.56 -1.81 -7.95
N VAL A 136 18.80 -2.72 -8.89
CA VAL A 136 20.16 -3.09 -9.32
C VAL A 136 20.93 -1.82 -9.73
N PRO A 137 22.20 -1.66 -9.32
CA PRO A 137 23.03 -0.51 -9.67
C PRO A 137 23.50 -0.60 -11.13
N GLN A 138 22.55 -0.50 -12.07
CA GLN A 138 22.80 -0.37 -13.51
C GLN A 138 22.44 1.05 -13.97
N PRO A 139 23.03 1.55 -15.07
CA PRO A 139 22.64 2.81 -15.68
C PRO A 139 21.12 2.90 -15.88
N LYS A 140 20.57 4.11 -15.77
CA LYS A 140 19.13 4.29 -15.99
C LYS A 140 18.83 3.93 -17.46
N PRO A 141 17.87 3.02 -17.70
CA PRO A 141 17.47 2.70 -19.07
C PRO A 141 16.89 3.94 -19.76
N PRO A 142 16.95 4.02 -21.10
CA PRO A 142 16.32 5.08 -21.87
C PRO A 142 14.80 5.12 -21.61
N GLU A 143 14.17 6.24 -21.91
CA GLU A 143 12.72 6.38 -21.77
C GLU A 143 11.99 5.33 -22.63
N GLY A 144 10.97 4.68 -22.04
CA GLY A 144 10.31 3.52 -22.65
C GLY A 144 11.07 2.18 -22.53
N GLY A 145 12.31 2.19 -22.02
CA GLY A 145 13.09 0.99 -21.78
C GLY A 145 12.56 0.12 -20.62
N LYS A 146 12.98 -1.14 -20.58
CA LYS A 146 12.64 -2.07 -19.49
C LYS A 146 13.17 -1.53 -18.16
N SER A 147 12.29 -1.46 -17.16
CA SER A 147 12.67 -1.06 -15.80
C SER A 147 13.75 -1.99 -15.23
N ARG A 148 14.75 -1.43 -14.52
CA ARG A 148 15.79 -2.21 -13.81
C ARG A 148 15.15 -3.18 -12.80
N ALA A 149 15.75 -4.35 -12.64
CA ALA A 149 15.29 -5.31 -11.64
C ALA A 149 15.33 -4.71 -10.22
N LEU A 150 14.38 -5.13 -9.38
CA LEU A 150 14.29 -4.76 -7.97
C LEU A 150 14.73 -5.95 -7.12
N ILE A 151 15.68 -5.70 -6.22
CA ILE A 151 16.14 -6.67 -5.22
C ILE A 151 15.48 -6.30 -3.90
N ALA A 152 14.69 -7.23 -3.36
CA ALA A 152 14.02 -7.09 -2.08
C ALA A 152 14.44 -8.20 -1.12
N ARG A 153 14.86 -7.81 0.09
CA ARG A 153 15.09 -8.71 1.21
C ARG A 153 13.81 -8.73 2.06
N VAL A 154 13.12 -9.86 2.02
CA VAL A 154 11.94 -10.12 2.87
C VAL A 154 12.42 -10.55 4.25
N HIS A 155 11.84 -9.96 5.30
CA HIS A 155 12.23 -10.22 6.69
C HIS A 155 11.99 -11.67 7.09
N PHE A 156 10.79 -12.19 6.83
CA PHE A 156 10.40 -13.55 7.19
C PHE A 156 10.60 -14.53 6.03
N PHE A 157 11.28 -15.63 6.31
CA PHE A 157 11.49 -16.71 5.34
C PHE A 157 10.18 -17.31 4.81
N GLN A 158 9.16 -17.46 5.67
CA GLN A 158 7.86 -18.00 5.28
C GLN A 158 7.16 -17.12 4.24
N ASP A 159 7.27 -15.79 4.37
CA ASP A 159 6.69 -14.85 3.42
C ASP A 159 7.44 -14.89 2.09
N LYS A 160 8.78 -14.96 2.12
CA LYS A 160 9.61 -15.19 0.93
C LYS A 160 9.16 -16.45 0.19
N GLU A 161 9.04 -17.57 0.88
CA GLU A 161 8.62 -18.84 0.29
C GLU A 161 7.18 -18.77 -0.24
N ARG A 162 6.26 -18.12 0.48
CA ARG A 162 4.88 -17.92 0.01
C ARG A 162 4.87 -17.11 -1.28
N ILE A 163 5.57 -15.97 -1.34
CA ILE A 163 5.70 -15.17 -2.57
C ILE A 163 6.24 -16.03 -3.73
N LEU A 164 7.28 -16.83 -3.48
CA LEU A 164 7.88 -17.70 -4.49
C LEU A 164 6.93 -18.82 -4.94
N ARG A 165 6.06 -19.36 -4.08
CA ARG A 165 5.05 -20.35 -4.47
C ARG A 165 3.92 -19.73 -5.28
N LEU A 166 3.48 -18.52 -4.90
CA LEU A 166 2.43 -17.80 -5.61
C LEU A 166 2.82 -17.54 -7.08
N ARG A 167 4.10 -17.37 -7.37
CA ARG A 167 4.60 -17.23 -8.75
C ARG A 167 4.34 -18.46 -9.64
N GLN A 168 4.25 -19.66 -9.06
CA GLN A 168 4.17 -20.92 -9.82
C GLN A 168 2.76 -21.18 -10.33
N GLY A 169 1.75 -20.76 -9.57
CA GLY A 169 0.34 -21.01 -9.88
C GLY A 169 -0.36 -19.89 -10.63
N ARG A 170 0.25 -18.70 -10.77
CA ARG A 170 -0.40 -17.54 -11.38
C ARG A 170 0.56 -16.48 -11.91
N GLN A 171 0.04 -15.69 -12.85
CA GLN A 171 0.67 -14.46 -13.29
C GLN A 171 0.48 -13.38 -12.22
N LEU A 172 1.59 -12.78 -11.78
CA LEU A 172 1.55 -11.62 -10.90
C LEU A 172 1.46 -10.36 -11.75
N GLU A 173 0.56 -9.45 -11.40
CA GLU A 173 0.34 -8.21 -12.14
C GLU A 173 0.29 -7.02 -11.20
N TYR A 174 0.83 -5.90 -11.65
CA TYR A 174 0.81 -4.63 -10.95
C TYR A 174 0.55 -3.51 -11.95
N ARG A 175 -0.54 -2.76 -11.76
CA ARG A 175 -0.99 -1.69 -12.67
C ARG A 175 -1.10 -2.14 -14.14
N GLY A 176 -1.63 -3.35 -14.36
CA GLY A 176 -1.75 -3.95 -15.70
C GLY A 176 -0.43 -4.47 -16.30
N CYS A 177 0.70 -4.33 -15.60
CA CYS A 177 1.99 -4.85 -16.02
C CYS A 177 2.31 -6.18 -15.34
N ARG A 178 2.76 -7.17 -16.11
CA ARG A 178 3.23 -8.45 -15.58
C ARG A 178 4.50 -8.26 -14.73
N VAL A 179 4.48 -8.79 -13.51
CA VAL A 179 5.61 -8.80 -12.58
C VAL A 179 6.19 -10.20 -12.52
N LEU A 180 7.50 -10.30 -12.72
CA LEU A 180 8.24 -11.55 -12.58
C LEU A 180 9.06 -11.51 -11.28
N VAL A 181 8.93 -12.55 -10.47
CA VAL A 181 9.65 -12.68 -9.20
C VAL A 181 10.55 -13.90 -9.29
N PHE A 182 11.84 -13.70 -9.00
CA PHE A 182 12.84 -14.76 -9.01
C PHE A 182 13.55 -14.83 -7.66
N PRO A 183 13.94 -16.04 -7.21
CA PRO A 183 14.86 -16.17 -6.09
C PRO A 183 16.22 -15.55 -6.44
N ASP A 184 16.84 -14.91 -5.47
CA ASP A 184 18.19 -14.37 -5.58
C ASP A 184 19.22 -15.47 -5.30
N TYR A 185 20.11 -15.72 -6.25
CA TYR A 185 21.12 -16.78 -6.19
C TYR A 185 22.51 -16.16 -6.34
N THR A 186 23.51 -16.79 -5.72
CA THR A 186 24.91 -16.41 -5.93
C THR A 186 25.35 -16.73 -7.36
N ALA A 187 26.38 -16.04 -7.85
CA ALA A 187 26.91 -16.25 -9.19
C ALA A 187 27.29 -17.72 -9.45
N GLU A 188 27.94 -18.36 -8.46
CA GLU A 188 28.30 -19.78 -8.51
C GLU A 188 27.07 -20.70 -8.70
N VAL A 189 25.99 -20.46 -7.95
CA VAL A 189 24.76 -21.25 -8.09
C VAL A 189 24.11 -21.01 -9.44
N ILE A 190 24.16 -19.78 -9.97
CA ILE A 190 23.65 -19.46 -11.30
C ILE A 190 24.43 -20.24 -12.37
N GLU A 191 25.75 -20.26 -12.30
CA GLU A 191 26.62 -20.99 -13.22
C GLU A 191 26.34 -22.50 -13.16
N GLN A 192 26.30 -23.08 -11.96
CA GLN A 192 25.95 -24.49 -11.77
C GLN A 192 24.56 -24.81 -12.36
N ARG A 193 23.57 -23.93 -12.17
CA ARG A 193 22.24 -24.09 -12.77
C ARG A 193 22.26 -23.98 -14.29
N GLN A 194 23.08 -23.09 -14.85
CA GLN A 194 23.23 -22.91 -16.28
C GLN A 194 23.83 -24.15 -16.95
N SER A 195 24.71 -24.89 -16.28
CA SER A 195 25.24 -26.15 -16.79
C SER A 195 24.13 -27.15 -17.20
N PHE A 196 23.02 -27.19 -16.46
CA PHE A 196 21.88 -28.07 -16.77
C PHE A 196 21.00 -27.60 -17.94
N SER A 197 21.27 -26.43 -18.54
CA SER A 197 20.40 -25.83 -19.56
C SER A 197 20.19 -26.72 -20.78
N GLU A 198 21.24 -27.40 -21.24
CA GLU A 198 21.19 -28.33 -22.38
C GLU A 198 20.34 -29.56 -22.04
N VAL A 199 20.54 -30.15 -20.86
CA VAL A 199 19.78 -31.32 -20.41
C VAL A 199 18.29 -30.98 -20.28
N MET A 200 17.99 -29.83 -19.68
CA MET A 200 16.61 -29.34 -19.58
C MET A 200 15.98 -29.06 -20.96
N ARG A 201 16.78 -28.68 -21.97
CA ARG A 201 16.27 -28.54 -23.35
C ARG A 201 15.85 -29.89 -23.90
N SER A 202 16.71 -30.90 -23.81
CA SER A 202 16.36 -32.27 -24.24
C SER A 202 15.15 -32.84 -23.50
N LEU A 203 15.03 -32.59 -22.20
CA LEU A 203 13.88 -33.04 -21.41
C LEU A 203 12.56 -32.37 -21.83
N ARG A 204 12.60 -31.09 -22.24
CA ARG A 204 11.42 -30.39 -22.79
C ARG A 204 10.99 -30.99 -24.13
N GLU A 205 11.95 -31.31 -25.00
CA GLU A 205 11.68 -31.95 -26.30
C GLU A 205 11.04 -33.33 -26.11
N LEU A 206 11.52 -34.10 -25.12
CA LEU A 206 10.98 -35.41 -24.74
C LEU A 206 9.69 -35.34 -23.89
N LYS A 207 9.18 -34.14 -23.58
CA LYS A 207 8.01 -33.92 -22.70
C LYS A 207 8.12 -34.59 -21.32
N VAL A 208 9.32 -34.78 -20.80
CA VAL A 208 9.57 -35.39 -19.48
C VAL A 208 9.52 -34.34 -18.39
N GLY A 209 8.80 -34.63 -17.31
CA GLY A 209 8.68 -33.75 -16.14
C GLY A 209 10.04 -33.53 -15.48
N HIS A 210 10.43 -32.27 -15.28
CA HIS A 210 11.71 -31.93 -14.66
C HIS A 210 11.63 -30.66 -13.82
N ALA A 211 12.51 -30.56 -12.81
CA ALA A 211 12.61 -29.39 -11.94
C ALA A 211 14.04 -29.19 -11.43
N LEU A 212 14.50 -27.93 -11.37
CA LEU A 212 15.82 -27.57 -10.86
C LEU A 212 15.74 -27.07 -9.41
N ARG A 213 16.10 -27.93 -8.47
CA ARG A 213 16.07 -27.66 -7.03
C ARG A 213 17.31 -26.90 -6.57
N PHE A 214 17.16 -26.15 -5.49
CA PHE A 214 18.29 -25.46 -4.84
C PHE A 214 19.28 -26.46 -4.24
N PRO A 215 20.60 -26.21 -4.29
CA PRO A 215 21.27 -25.13 -5.03
C PRO A 215 21.23 -25.32 -6.55
N ALA A 216 21.70 -26.46 -7.07
CA ALA A 216 21.66 -26.80 -8.49
C ALA A 216 21.51 -28.34 -8.68
N ARG A 217 20.36 -28.88 -8.28
CA ARG A 217 20.07 -30.32 -8.39
C ARG A 217 18.92 -30.56 -9.37
N LEU A 218 19.17 -31.28 -10.45
CA LEU A 218 18.17 -31.56 -11.47
C LEU A 218 17.33 -32.79 -11.08
N SER A 219 16.04 -32.59 -10.88
CA SER A 219 15.05 -33.63 -10.62
C SER A 219 14.39 -33.99 -11.95
N ILE A 220 14.43 -35.27 -12.35
CA ILE A 220 13.77 -35.79 -13.55
C ILE A 220 12.73 -36.81 -13.11
N THR A 221 11.50 -36.68 -13.61
CA THR A 221 10.37 -37.54 -13.27
C THR A 221 9.93 -38.28 -14.53
N HIS A 222 10.14 -39.60 -14.55
CA HIS A 222 9.78 -40.48 -15.65
C HIS A 222 9.09 -41.73 -15.11
N ASN A 223 7.95 -42.12 -15.68
CA ASN A 223 7.16 -43.30 -15.26
C ASN A 223 6.86 -43.34 -13.74
N GLY A 224 6.53 -42.18 -13.15
CA GLY A 224 6.26 -42.06 -11.71
C GLY A 224 7.50 -42.07 -10.80
N ILE A 225 8.68 -42.36 -11.34
CA ILE A 225 9.94 -42.38 -10.58
C ILE A 225 10.65 -41.04 -10.74
N THR A 226 11.00 -40.43 -9.62
CA THR A 226 11.79 -39.18 -9.59
C THR A 226 13.24 -39.47 -9.23
N LYS A 227 14.17 -39.20 -10.15
CA LYS A 227 15.62 -39.26 -9.91
C LYS A 227 16.20 -37.84 -9.78
N ILE A 228 17.20 -37.67 -8.91
CA ILE A 228 17.84 -36.38 -8.66
C ILE A 228 19.32 -36.48 -8.99
N PHE A 229 19.81 -35.55 -9.82
CA PHE A 229 21.18 -35.48 -10.30
C PHE A 229 21.87 -34.23 -9.77
N THR A 230 23.13 -34.39 -9.36
CA THR A 230 24.00 -33.28 -8.91
C THR A 230 24.98 -32.88 -10.02
N SER A 231 25.33 -33.79 -10.92
CA SER A 231 26.23 -33.55 -12.05
C SER A 231 25.47 -33.47 -13.38
N GLN A 232 25.86 -32.53 -14.23
CA GLN A 232 25.34 -32.40 -15.60
C GLN A 232 25.65 -33.65 -16.43
N THR A 233 26.84 -34.22 -16.28
CA THR A 233 27.30 -35.39 -17.06
C THR A 233 26.44 -36.62 -16.76
N GLU A 234 26.15 -36.87 -15.48
CA GLU A 234 25.27 -37.96 -15.05
C GLU A 234 23.86 -37.79 -15.62
N ALA A 235 23.32 -36.56 -15.55
CA ALA A 235 22.00 -36.26 -16.09
C ALA A 235 21.94 -36.44 -17.61
N LYS A 236 22.98 -36.01 -18.35
CA LYS A 236 23.09 -36.23 -19.81
C LYS A 236 23.08 -37.71 -20.17
N LEU A 237 23.88 -38.51 -19.46
CA LEU A 237 23.96 -39.96 -19.66
C LEU A 237 22.62 -40.64 -19.39
N TYR A 238 21.90 -40.19 -18.36
CA TYR A 238 20.56 -40.70 -18.06
C TYR A 238 19.57 -40.39 -19.19
N VAL A 239 19.57 -39.17 -19.72
CA VAL A 239 18.67 -38.78 -20.82
C VAL A 239 19.00 -39.54 -22.11
N SER A 240 20.28 -39.76 -22.43
CA SER A 240 20.66 -40.44 -23.66
C SER A 240 20.41 -41.95 -23.63
N LYS A 241 20.62 -42.61 -22.49
CA LYS A 241 20.46 -44.06 -22.35
C LYS A 241 19.04 -44.47 -22.06
N GLU A 242 18.41 -43.89 -21.03
CA GLU A 242 17.18 -44.42 -20.46
C GLU A 242 15.95 -43.83 -21.17
N LEU A 243 15.93 -42.51 -21.36
CA LEU A 243 14.73 -41.83 -21.90
C LEU A 243 14.55 -41.97 -23.41
N ARG A 244 15.60 -42.32 -24.16
CA ARG A 244 15.51 -42.55 -25.61
C ARG A 244 15.19 -43.99 -25.98
N GLN A 245 15.46 -44.94 -25.08
CA GLN A 245 15.18 -46.37 -25.32
C GLN A 245 13.70 -46.69 -25.06
N ASP A 246 13.06 -45.97 -24.13
CA ASP A 246 11.63 -46.16 -23.80
C ASP A 246 10.66 -45.63 -24.89
N GLY A 247 11.14 -44.85 -25.86
CA GLY A 247 10.33 -44.33 -26.98
C GLY A 247 9.88 -45.40 -28.00
N GLY A 248 10.18 -46.68 -27.77
CA GLY A 248 9.86 -47.80 -28.66
C GLY A 248 8.63 -48.62 -28.29
N THR A 249 7.88 -48.28 -27.23
CA THR A 249 6.69 -49.06 -26.83
C THR A 249 5.42 -48.21 -26.84
N GLY A 250 4.75 -48.27 -27.99
CA GLY A 250 3.30 -48.41 -28.17
C GLY A 250 2.36 -47.44 -27.47
N GLN A 251 1.67 -46.63 -28.27
CA GLN A 251 0.21 -46.45 -28.12
C GLN A 251 -0.43 -46.49 -29.51
N ASP A 252 -1.08 -47.63 -29.77
CA ASP A 252 -2.29 -47.75 -30.60
C ASP A 252 -3.48 -47.04 -29.92
#